data_AF-A0A6L4WXW9-F1
#
_entry.id   AF-A0A6L4WXW9-F1
#
_cell.length_a   1.000
_cell.length_b   1.000
_cell.length_c   1.000
_cell.angle_alpha   90.00
_cell.angle_beta   90.00
_cell.angle_gamma   90.00
#
_symmetry.space_group_name_H-M   'P 1'
#
loop_
_entity.id
_entity.type
_entity.pdbx_description
1 polymer ?
#
loop_
_entity_poly.entity_id
_entity_poly.type
_entity_poly.pdbx_seq_one_letter_code
_entity_poly.pdbx_strand_id
1 'polypeptide(L)'
;MNRLQSRSRCMTLMIVMVVCAAILLLCAWVATAMLVAVAASVVGLCSLRECRICHRFDTLIRTDAYGPICPTCQRMILEGRQQELLERRIG
;
A
#
# COMPACT_ATOMS: atom_id res chain seq x y z
N MET A 1 1.68 10.12 -58.67
CA MET A 1 2.27 9.91 -57.32
C MET A 1 3.05 8.60 -57.32
N ASN A 2 4.35 8.64 -56.99
CA ASN A 2 5.23 7.47 -57.06
C ASN A 2 4.91 6.47 -55.93
N ARG A 3 4.67 5.20 -56.28
CA ARG A 3 4.30 4.13 -55.34
C ARG A 3 5.31 3.96 -54.18
N LEU A 4 6.59 4.25 -54.43
CA LEU A 4 7.64 4.21 -53.41
C LEU A 4 7.45 5.28 -52.31
N GLN A 5 7.03 6.50 -52.68
CA GLN A 5 6.81 7.59 -51.73
C GLN A 5 5.54 7.38 -50.88
N SER A 6 4.52 6.73 -51.44
CA SER A 6 3.33 6.30 -50.68
C SER A 6 3.67 5.21 -49.66
N ARG A 7 4.47 4.22 -50.03
CA ARG A 7 4.89 3.13 -49.13
C ARG A 7 5.77 3.61 -47.97
N SER A 8 6.67 4.57 -48.24
CA SER A 8 7.48 5.22 -47.20
C SER A 8 6.60 5.95 -46.18
N ARG A 9 5.61 6.75 -46.63
CA ARG A 9 4.69 7.46 -45.73
C ARG A 9 3.84 6.49 -44.89
N CYS A 10 3.36 5.39 -45.49
CA CYS A 10 2.62 4.37 -44.75
C CYS A 10 3.50 3.70 -43.68
N MET A 11 4.76 3.37 -43.97
CA MET A 11 5.68 2.83 -42.96
C MET A 11 5.94 3.83 -41.83
N THR A 12 6.17 5.10 -42.14
CA THR A 12 6.37 6.14 -41.13
C THR A 12 5.14 6.28 -40.23
N LEU A 13 3.93 6.31 -40.80
CA LEU A 13 2.69 6.38 -40.03
C LEU A 13 2.50 5.15 -39.13
N MET A 14 2.79 3.95 -39.64
CA MET A 14 2.71 2.73 -38.83
C MET A 14 3.67 2.79 -37.64
N ILE A 15 4.92 3.22 -37.85
CA ILE A 15 5.91 3.34 -36.79
C ILE A 15 5.44 4.34 -35.72
N VAL A 16 4.95 5.52 -36.14
CA VAL A 16 4.44 6.54 -35.20
C VAL A 16 3.26 5.99 -34.39
N MET A 17 2.30 5.32 -35.05
CA MET A 17 1.15 4.73 -34.36
C MET A 17 1.57 3.66 -33.34
N VAL A 18 2.54 2.82 -33.67
CA VAL A 18 3.07 1.80 -32.75
C VAL A 18 3.77 2.45 -31.55
N VAL A 19 4.57 3.49 -31.78
CA VAL A 19 5.24 4.24 -30.70
C VAL A 19 4.22 4.91 -29.80
N CYS A 20 3.20 5.57 -30.35
CA CYS A 20 2.12 6.18 -29.58
C CYS A 20 1.37 5.12 -28.76
N ALA A 21 1.05 3.97 -29.33
CA ALA A 21 0.40 2.86 -28.61
C ALA A 21 1.25 2.35 -27.44
N ALA A 22 2.56 2.20 -27.64
CA ALA A 22 3.48 1.79 -26.58
C ALA A 22 3.54 2.81 -25.43
N ILE A 23 3.58 4.10 -25.75
CA ILE A 23 3.55 5.17 -24.75
C ILE A 23 2.23 5.14 -23.97
N LEU A 24 1.09 5.00 -24.66
CA LEU A 24 -0.22 4.91 -24.00
C LEU A 24 -0.32 3.69 -23.07
N LEU A 25 0.23 2.55 -23.48
CA LEU A 25 0.30 1.35 -22.63
C LEU A 25 1.14 1.59 -21.37
N LEU A 26 2.31 2.23 -21.50
CA LEU A 26 3.16 2.59 -20.36
C LEU A 26 2.44 3.56 -19.42
N CYS A 27 1.80 4.60 -19.96
CA CYS A 27 1.01 5.54 -19.16
C CYS A 27 -0.14 4.85 -18.42
N ALA A 28 -0.85 3.93 -19.09
CA ALA A 28 -1.92 3.17 -18.47
C ALA A 28 -1.42 2.29 -17.30
N TRP A 29 -0.27 1.63 -17.49
CA TRP A 29 0.39 0.84 -16.43
C TRP A 29 0.81 1.69 -15.23
N VAL A 30 1.34 2.88 -15.47
CA VAL A 30 1.71 3.80 -14.38
C VAL A 30 0.47 4.29 -13.65
N ALA A 31 -0.61 4.61 -14.38
CA ALA A 31 -1.86 5.04 -13.78
C ALA A 31 -2.49 3.96 -12.90
N THR A 32 -2.52 2.70 -13.36
CA THR A 32 -3.04 1.58 -12.55
C THR A 32 -2.17 1.34 -11.32
N ALA A 33 -0.84 1.39 -11.44
CA ALA A 33 0.06 1.25 -10.30
C ALA A 33 -0.15 2.35 -9.24
N MET A 34 -0.35 3.60 -9.66
CA MET A 34 -0.65 4.71 -8.75
C MET A 34 -1.97 4.51 -8.01
N LEU A 35 -3.03 4.09 -8.71
CA LEU A 35 -4.32 3.80 -8.08
C LEU A 35 -4.23 2.68 -7.04
N VAL A 36 -3.46 1.63 -7.33
CA VAL A 36 -3.21 0.52 -6.38
C VAL A 36 -2.44 1.02 -5.15
N ALA A 37 -1.41 1.84 -5.33
CA ALA A 37 -0.65 2.40 -4.23
C ALA A 37 -1.51 3.28 -3.30
N VAL A 38 -2.39 4.11 -3.88
CA VAL A 38 -3.35 4.92 -3.12
C VAL A 38 -4.36 4.04 -2.39
N ALA A 39 -4.89 3.00 -3.04
CA ALA A 39 -5.80 2.07 -2.39
C ALA A 39 -5.14 1.37 -1.20
N ALA A 40 -3.89 0.91 -1.36
CA ALA A 40 -3.13 0.27 -0.29
C ALA A 40 -2.85 1.21 0.89
N SER A 41 -2.53 2.49 0.63
CA SER A 41 -2.29 3.47 1.69
C SER A 41 -3.58 3.79 2.45
N VAL A 42 -4.71 3.95 1.76
CA VAL A 42 -6.02 4.16 2.38
C VAL A 42 -6.43 2.96 3.22
N VAL A 43 -6.29 1.74 2.71
CA VAL A 43 -6.56 0.51 3.48
C VAL A 43 -5.66 0.41 4.71
N GLY A 44 -4.37 0.75 4.57
CA GLY A 44 -3.43 0.81 5.69
C GLY A 44 -3.86 1.80 6.77
N LEU A 45 -4.26 3.01 6.38
CA LEU A 45 -4.76 4.04 7.30
C LEU A 45 -6.08 3.64 7.97
N CYS A 46 -7.01 3.04 7.23
CA CYS A 46 -8.28 2.55 7.77
C CYS A 46 -8.12 1.32 8.68
N SER A 47 -6.99 0.60 8.58
CA SER A 47 -6.69 -0.52 9.47
C SER A 47 -6.14 -0.07 10.84
N LEU A 48 -5.78 1.20 11.01
CA LEU A 48 -5.33 1.73 12.28
C LEU A 48 -6.50 1.76 13.26
N ARG A 49 -6.30 1.14 14.42
CA ARG A 49 -7.26 1.15 15.52
C ARG A 49 -6.58 1.71 16.76
N GLU A 50 -7.37 2.33 17.62
CA GLU A 50 -6.85 2.87 18.87
C GLU A 50 -6.45 1.74 19.82
N CYS A 51 -5.21 1.77 20.30
CA CYS A 51 -4.73 0.81 21.28
C CYS A 51 -5.29 1.12 22.67
N ARG A 52 -5.83 0.11 23.35
CA ARG A 52 -6.45 0.26 24.69
C ARG A 52 -5.48 0.65 25.81
N ILE A 53 -4.18 0.40 25.63
CA ILE A 53 -3.16 0.64 26.68
C ILE A 53 -2.57 2.05 26.56
N CYS A 54 -2.12 2.41 25.36
CA CYS A 54 -1.41 3.67 25.11
C CYS A 54 -2.25 4.72 24.38
N HIS A 55 -3.50 4.40 24.01
CA HIS A 55 -4.42 5.28 23.27
C HIS A 55 -3.88 5.82 21.94
N ARG A 56 -2.83 5.16 21.39
CA ARG A 56 -2.24 5.50 20.09
C ARG A 56 -2.93 4.69 18.99
N PHE A 57 -3.21 5.33 17.86
CA PHE A 57 -3.65 4.67 16.65
C PHE A 57 -2.49 3.89 16.03
N ASP A 58 -2.63 2.58 15.98
CA ASP A 58 -1.63 1.69 15.41
C ASP A 58 -2.31 0.43 14.84
N THR A 59 -1.55 -0.38 14.12
CA THR A 59 -1.94 -1.74 13.79
C THR A 59 -1.99 -2.59 15.07
N LEU A 60 -3.17 -3.12 15.40
CA LEU A 60 -3.36 -3.92 16.61
C LEU A 60 -3.07 -5.39 16.33
N ILE A 61 -2.28 -6.00 17.21
CA ILE A 61 -2.00 -7.43 17.22
C ILE A 61 -2.94 -8.07 18.25
N ARG A 62 -3.63 -9.13 17.86
CA ARG A 62 -4.45 -9.90 18.79
C ARG A 62 -3.56 -10.82 19.61
N THR A 63 -3.56 -10.62 20.92
CA THR A 63 -2.85 -11.48 21.88
C THR A 63 -3.86 -12.31 22.66
N ASP A 64 -3.53 -13.58 22.94
CA ASP A 64 -4.44 -14.49 23.65
C ASP A 64 -4.69 -14.05 25.10
N ALA A 65 -3.72 -13.39 25.72
CA ALA A 65 -3.80 -12.97 27.12
C ALA A 65 -4.43 -11.58 27.33
N TYR A 66 -4.23 -10.63 26.41
CA TYR A 66 -4.56 -9.21 26.63
C TYR A 66 -5.51 -8.63 25.57
N GLY A 67 -5.89 -9.41 24.56
CA GLY A 67 -6.71 -8.94 23.45
C GLY A 67 -5.92 -8.10 22.43
N PRO A 68 -6.59 -7.23 21.65
CA PRO A 68 -5.96 -6.43 20.61
C PRO A 68 -5.15 -5.26 21.20
N ILE A 69 -3.81 -5.30 21.06
CA ILE A 69 -2.88 -4.31 21.59
C ILE A 69 -1.83 -3.89 20.54
N CYS A 70 -1.19 -2.74 20.73
CA CYS A 70 -0.14 -2.26 19.83
C CYS A 70 1.15 -3.09 19.94
N PRO A 71 1.95 -3.28 18.87
CA PRO A 71 3.21 -4.03 18.90
C PRO A 71 4.21 -3.46 19.91
N THR A 72 4.26 -2.14 20.07
CA THR A 72 5.09 -1.47 21.09
C THR A 72 4.67 -1.86 22.50
N CYS A 73 3.35 -1.90 22.74
CA CYS A 73 2.75 -2.28 24.02
C CYS A 73 3.06 -3.73 24.33
N GLN A 74 2.88 -4.63 23.34
CA GLN A 74 3.23 -6.04 23.46
C GLN A 74 4.70 -6.23 23.84
N ARG A 75 5.61 -5.49 23.20
CA ARG A 75 7.05 -5.56 23.52
C ARG A 75 7.35 -5.09 24.94
N MET A 76 6.76 -3.99 25.40
CA MET A 76 6.95 -3.51 26.77
C MET A 76 6.44 -4.50 27.83
N ILE A 77 5.38 -5.24 27.53
CA ILE A 77 4.85 -6.30 28.39
C ILE A 77 5.80 -7.50 28.42
N LEU A 78 6.31 -7.94 27.26
CA LEU A 78 7.27 -9.04 27.17
C LEU A 78 8.60 -8.71 27.85
N GLU A 79 9.04 -7.45 27.82
CA GLU A 79 10.23 -6.98 28.53
C GLU A 79 10.01 -6.82 30.05
N GLY A 80 8.84 -7.16 30.58
CA GLY A 80 8.54 -7.13 32.02
C GLY A 80 8.33 -5.72 32.60
N ARG A 81 8.49 -4.65 31.81
CA ARG A 81 8.42 -3.25 32.29
C ARG A 81 7.01 -2.79 32.69
N GLN A 82 5.98 -3.58 32.41
CA GLN A 82 4.57 -3.25 32.64
C GLN A 82 3.82 -4.34 33.43
N GLN A 83 4.51 -5.36 33.96
CA GLN A 83 3.87 -6.47 34.68
C GLN A 83 3.06 -6.00 35.90
N GLU A 84 3.59 -5.06 36.69
CA GLU A 84 2.91 -4.56 37.90
C GLU A 84 1.58 -3.84 37.62
N LEU A 85 1.48 -3.13 36.48
CA LEU A 85 0.25 -2.43 36.09
C LEU A 85 -0.79 -3.37 35.45
N LEU A 86 -0.35 -4.52 34.94
CA LEU A 86 -1.21 -5.55 34.37
C LEU A 86 -1.78 -6.47 35.45
N GLU A 87 -0.97 -6.87 36.44
CA GLU A 87 -1.42 -7.70 37.56
C GLU A 87 -2.55 -7.01 38.35
N ARG A 88 -2.46 -5.69 38.57
CA ARG A 88 -3.51 -4.89 39.23
C ARG A 88 -4.82 -4.77 38.44
N ARG A 89 -4.83 -5.09 37.15
CA ARG A 89 -6.01 -4.98 36.29
C ARG A 89 -6.70 -6.33 36.04
N ILE A 90 -6.01 -7.43 36.35
CA ILE A 90 -6.49 -8.81 36.19
C ILE A 90 -6.96 -9.38 37.54
N GLY A 91 -6.35 -8.98 38.66
CA GLY A 91 -6.82 -9.25 40.01
C GLY A 91 -7.95 -8.32 40.45
#